data_AF-A0A5E7VLE4-F1
#
_entry.id   AF-A0A5E7VLE4-F1
#
_cell.length_a   1.000
_cell.length_b   1.000
_cell.length_c   1.000
_cell.angle_alpha   90.00
_cell.angle_beta   90.00
_cell.angle_gamma   90.00
#
_symmetry.space_group_name_H-M   'P 1'
#
loop_
_entity.id
_entity.type
_entity.pdbx_description
1 polymer ?
#
loop_
_entity_poly.entity_id
_entity_poly.type
_entity_poly.pdbx_seq_one_letter_code
_entity_poly.pdbx_strand_id
1 'polypeptide(L)'
;MSKVEKQSFVFFAEREFTCWRERECNDVYPCQISSQGSNGVTLKLDDTTIRFAKGVAQEISHCLKDAFLVNLGNEVNVLFTSRKRKSKLERKFRKDVSGRWNYMADGRFKCQQKENEIYFMKFSKAPVETMEELGVYTVEEGGIELVLESMCYSFGMQDAFWLAESLLAATHFE
;
A
#
# COMPACT_ATOMS: atom_id res chain seq x y z
N MET A 1 -46.20 -0.50 3.48
CA MET A 1 -45.01 -1.28 3.10
C MET A 1 -43.89 -0.31 2.73
N SER A 2 -43.00 0.00 3.65
CA SER A 2 -41.80 0.81 3.37
C SER A 2 -40.65 -0.13 3.04
N LYS A 3 -40.23 -0.15 1.78
CA LYS A 3 -39.02 -0.84 1.34
C LYS A 3 -37.84 -0.05 1.95
N VAL A 4 -37.25 -0.58 3.01
CA VAL A 4 -35.99 -0.03 3.56
C VAL A 4 -34.95 -0.22 2.47
N GLU A 5 -34.56 0.87 1.82
CA GLU A 5 -33.38 0.90 0.98
C GLU A 5 -32.21 0.45 1.85
N LYS A 6 -31.61 -0.70 1.52
CA LYS A 6 -30.32 -1.08 2.07
C LYS A 6 -29.35 0.03 1.68
N GLN A 7 -29.08 0.92 2.60
CA GLN A 7 -27.96 1.84 2.52
C GLN A 7 -26.71 0.96 2.40
N SER A 8 -26.16 0.83 1.21
CA SER A 8 -24.90 0.10 1.02
C SER A 8 -23.85 0.90 1.78
N PHE A 9 -23.40 0.39 2.92
CA PHE A 9 -22.32 1.02 3.66
C PHE A 9 -21.03 0.81 2.87
N VAL A 10 -20.75 1.75 1.97
CA VAL A 10 -19.50 1.84 1.25
C VAL A 10 -18.45 2.25 2.28
N PHE A 11 -17.43 1.41 2.50
CA PHE A 11 -16.28 1.81 3.31
C PHE A 11 -15.60 3.02 2.67
N PHE A 12 -15.36 4.05 3.47
CA PHE A 12 -14.59 5.23 3.09
C PHE A 12 -13.72 5.65 4.28
N ALA A 13 -12.46 5.94 4.01
CA ALA A 13 -11.52 6.48 4.98
C ALA A 13 -10.60 7.48 4.28
N GLU A 14 -10.25 8.56 4.97
CA GLU A 14 -9.33 9.57 4.46
C GLU A 14 -8.36 10.03 5.54
N ARG A 15 -7.18 10.44 5.10
CA ARG A 15 -6.13 10.99 5.95
C ARG A 15 -5.17 11.81 5.09
N GLU A 16 -4.66 12.89 5.65
CA GLU A 16 -3.58 13.66 5.04
C GLU A 16 -2.24 13.03 5.42
N PHE A 17 -1.38 12.81 4.43
CA PHE A 17 -0.04 12.25 4.62
C PHE A 17 1.00 13.34 4.46
N THR A 18 2.03 13.32 5.29
CA THR A 18 3.25 14.10 5.05
C THR A 18 4.12 13.35 4.05
N CYS A 19 4.52 14.02 2.96
CA CYS A 19 5.46 13.46 2.00
C CYS A 19 6.80 13.22 2.70
N TRP A 20 7.20 11.96 2.87
CA TRP A 20 8.36 11.63 3.70
C TRP A 20 9.66 12.21 3.15
N ARG A 21 9.86 12.14 1.83
CA ARG A 21 11.06 12.71 1.19
C ARG A 21 11.12 14.23 1.25
N GLU A 22 9.98 14.91 1.34
CA GLU A 22 9.87 16.37 1.35
C GLU A 22 9.35 16.90 2.70
N ARG A 23 9.47 16.09 3.76
CA ARG A 23 8.91 16.38 5.10
C ARG A 23 9.44 17.67 5.71
N GLU A 24 10.66 18.08 5.37
CA GLU A 24 11.28 19.32 5.84
C GLU A 24 10.56 20.57 5.31
N CYS A 25 9.89 20.46 4.16
CA CYS A 25 9.07 21.51 3.56
C CYS A 25 7.62 21.49 4.09
N ASN A 26 7.27 20.56 4.98
CA ASN A 26 5.90 20.25 5.39
C ASN A 26 4.97 19.96 4.20
N ASP A 27 5.50 19.35 3.14
CA ASP A 27 4.69 18.95 2.00
C ASP A 27 3.73 17.82 2.41
N VAL A 28 2.46 17.97 2.04
CA VAL A 28 1.37 17.07 2.42
C VAL A 28 0.47 16.77 1.22
N TYR A 29 -0.09 15.58 1.20
CA TYR A 29 -1.04 15.18 0.17
C TYR A 29 -2.19 14.35 0.73
N PRO A 30 -3.39 14.43 0.11
CA PRO A 30 -4.54 13.65 0.55
C PRO A 30 -4.39 12.18 0.19
N CYS A 31 -4.78 11.30 1.11
CA CYS A 31 -4.95 9.87 0.89
C CYS A 31 -6.40 9.48 1.18
N GLN A 32 -7.07 8.86 0.20
CA GLN A 32 -8.46 8.40 0.35
C GLN A 32 -8.57 6.93 -0.06
N ILE A 33 -9.33 6.16 0.70
CA ILE A 33 -9.58 4.74 0.46
C ILE A 33 -11.07 4.51 0.45
N SER A 34 -11.56 3.84 -0.58
CA SER A 34 -12.95 3.42 -0.65
C SER A 34 -13.09 1.98 -1.12
N SER A 35 -14.09 1.28 -0.57
CA SER A 35 -14.52 0.00 -1.14
C SER A 35 -15.35 0.26 -2.40
N GLN A 36 -15.19 -0.60 -3.40
CA GLN A 36 -16.02 -0.62 -4.61
C GLN A 36 -16.92 -1.86 -4.62
N GLY A 37 -17.24 -2.39 -3.43
CA GLY A 37 -18.01 -3.62 -3.25
C GLY A 37 -17.27 -4.81 -3.86
N SER A 38 -17.93 -5.55 -4.76
CA SER A 38 -17.30 -6.66 -5.50
C SER A 38 -16.17 -6.22 -6.43
N ASN A 39 -16.08 -4.93 -6.79
CA ASN A 39 -15.14 -4.43 -7.80
C ASN A 39 -13.76 -4.06 -7.24
N GLY A 40 -13.52 -4.25 -5.95
CA GLY A 40 -12.20 -4.06 -5.34
C GLY A 40 -12.13 -2.87 -4.39
N VAL A 41 -10.95 -2.25 -4.32
CA VAL A 41 -10.63 -1.12 -3.46
C VAL A 41 -10.05 0.00 -4.31
N THR A 42 -10.50 1.23 -4.11
CA THR A 42 -9.89 2.42 -4.71
C THR A 42 -9.03 3.11 -3.66
N LEU A 43 -7.79 3.41 -4.04
CA LEU A 43 -6.84 4.23 -3.31
C LEU A 43 -6.57 5.47 -4.15
N LYS A 44 -6.87 6.64 -3.61
CA LYS A 44 -6.48 7.91 -4.20
C LYS A 44 -5.31 8.47 -3.38
N LEU A 45 -4.21 8.75 -4.06
CA LEU A 45 -3.03 9.39 -3.49
C LEU A 45 -2.78 10.65 -4.31
N ASP A 46 -2.94 11.81 -3.67
CA ASP A 46 -2.91 13.10 -4.33
C ASP A 46 -3.92 13.19 -5.50
N ASP A 47 -3.45 13.46 -6.73
CA ASP A 47 -4.24 13.54 -7.95
C ASP A 47 -4.50 12.18 -8.61
N THR A 48 -3.81 11.13 -8.13
CA THR A 48 -3.77 9.83 -8.79
C THR A 48 -4.76 8.86 -8.18
N THR A 49 -5.56 8.23 -9.03
CA THR A 49 -6.56 7.23 -8.63
C THR A 49 -6.11 5.83 -9.02
N ILE A 50 -5.94 4.97 -8.02
CA ILE A 50 -5.47 3.60 -8.20
C ILE A 50 -6.58 2.66 -7.75
N ARG A 51 -6.93 1.70 -8.59
CA ARG A 51 -7.88 0.64 -8.27
C ARG A 51 -7.12 -0.67 -8.07
N PHE A 52 -7.50 -1.42 -7.05
CA PHE A 52 -6.94 -2.72 -6.74
C PHE A 52 -8.05 -3.76 -6.68
N ALA A 53 -7.83 -4.92 -7.30
CA ALA A 53 -8.59 -6.10 -6.90
C ALA A 53 -8.36 -6.39 -5.40
N LYS A 54 -9.37 -6.92 -4.70
CA LYS A 54 -9.31 -7.15 -3.24
C LYS A 54 -8.05 -7.90 -2.80
N GLY A 55 -7.69 -8.96 -3.55
CA GLY A 55 -6.50 -9.77 -3.25
C GLY A 55 -5.15 -9.10 -3.56
N VAL A 56 -5.14 -7.95 -4.24
CA VAL A 56 -3.97 -7.08 -4.42
C VAL A 56 -3.91 -6.07 -3.26
N ALA A 57 -5.03 -5.40 -2.96
CA ALA A 57 -5.12 -4.47 -1.82
C ALA A 57 -4.74 -5.14 -0.48
N GLN A 58 -5.21 -6.37 -0.26
CA GLN A 58 -4.85 -7.16 0.93
C GLN A 58 -3.34 -7.47 0.99
N GLU A 59 -2.73 -7.75 -0.17
CA GLU A 59 -1.31 -8.05 -0.23
C GLU A 59 -0.47 -6.80 0.08
N ILE A 60 -0.84 -5.65 -0.49
CA ILE A 60 -0.20 -4.35 -0.20
C ILE A 60 -0.33 -4.01 1.28
N SER A 61 -1.52 -4.19 1.87
CA SER A 61 -1.73 -4.01 3.31
C SER A 61 -0.75 -4.84 4.14
N HIS A 62 -0.56 -6.12 3.82
CA HIS A 62 0.38 -6.94 4.57
C HIS A 62 1.84 -6.51 4.38
N CYS A 63 2.22 -6.01 3.20
CA CYS A 63 3.55 -5.49 2.94
C CYS A 63 3.82 -4.17 3.70
N LEU A 64 2.83 -3.28 3.76
CA LEU A 64 2.90 -2.05 4.56
C LEU A 64 3.02 -2.37 6.06
N LYS A 65 2.31 -3.39 6.57
CA LYS A 65 2.47 -3.87 7.96
C LYS A 65 3.87 -4.40 8.23
N ASP A 66 4.45 -5.16 7.29
CA ASP A 66 5.84 -5.62 7.43
C ASP A 66 6.83 -4.45 7.48
N ALA A 67 6.68 -3.46 6.59
CA ALA A 67 7.52 -2.27 6.56
C ALA A 67 7.41 -1.47 7.86
N PHE A 68 6.19 -1.27 8.38
CA PHE A 68 5.95 -0.66 9.68
C PHE A 68 6.66 -1.42 10.81
N LEU A 69 6.52 -2.75 10.87
CA LEU A 69 7.16 -3.56 11.91
C LEU A 69 8.69 -3.46 11.85
N VAL A 70 9.27 -3.42 10.65
CA VAL A 70 10.72 -3.27 10.47
C VAL A 70 11.19 -1.91 10.98
N ASN A 71 10.48 -0.82 10.68
CA ASN A 71 10.80 0.51 11.21
C ASN A 71 10.64 0.57 12.74
N LEU A 72 9.56 0.01 13.29
CA LEU A 72 9.36 -0.08 14.74
C LEU A 72 10.47 -0.91 15.42
N GLY A 73 10.89 -2.01 14.81
CA GLY A 73 11.98 -2.84 15.32
C GLY A 73 13.33 -2.12 15.34
N ASN A 74 13.59 -1.27 14.35
CA ASN A 74 14.80 -0.44 14.31
C ASN A 74 14.91 0.51 15.51
N GLU A 75 13.80 0.98 16.09
CA GLU A 75 13.83 1.84 17.30
C GLU A 75 14.45 1.13 18.50
N VAL A 76 14.42 -0.20 18.52
CA VAL A 76 14.97 -1.05 19.59
C VAL A 76 16.07 -2.00 19.09
N ASN A 77 16.60 -1.77 17.89
CA ASN A 77 17.64 -2.59 17.24
C ASN A 77 17.29 -4.08 17.08
N VAL A 78 16.01 -4.41 16.85
CA VAL A 78 15.52 -5.78 16.63
C VAL A 78 14.79 -5.88 15.28
N LEU A 79 14.86 -7.03 14.62
CA LEU A 79 14.02 -7.28 13.44
C LEU A 79 12.64 -7.79 13.87
N PHE A 80 11.60 -6.97 13.72
CA PHE A 80 10.23 -7.44 13.80
C PHE A 80 9.72 -7.81 12.40
N THR A 81 9.03 -8.94 12.31
CA THR A 81 8.37 -9.40 11.07
C THR A 81 7.00 -9.93 11.40
N SER A 82 6.06 -9.83 10.45
CA SER A 82 4.81 -10.58 10.58
C SER A 82 5.08 -12.08 10.49
N ARG A 83 4.09 -12.88 10.93
CA ARG A 83 4.15 -14.35 10.83
C ARG A 83 4.42 -14.78 9.38
N LYS A 84 5.10 -15.92 9.22
CA LYS A 84 5.34 -16.52 7.90
C LYS A 84 4.01 -16.65 7.14
N ARG A 85 3.93 -15.98 5.99
CA ARG A 85 2.82 -16.05 5.03
C ARG A 85 3.36 -16.30 3.62
N LYS A 86 2.55 -16.92 2.77
CA LYS A 86 2.83 -16.98 1.33
C LYS A 86 2.53 -15.60 0.73
N SER A 87 3.57 -14.81 0.55
CA SER A 87 3.54 -13.50 -0.10
C SER A 87 3.49 -13.68 -1.61
N LYS A 88 2.73 -12.83 -2.30
CA LYS A 88 2.77 -12.72 -3.77
C LYS A 88 3.96 -11.89 -4.21
N LEU A 89 4.31 -10.84 -3.45
CA LEU A 89 5.54 -10.07 -3.67
C LEU A 89 6.76 -10.82 -3.11
N GLU A 90 7.91 -10.66 -3.76
CA GLU A 90 9.19 -11.14 -3.26
C GLU A 90 9.64 -10.25 -2.11
N ARG A 91 9.69 -10.81 -0.90
CA ARG A 91 10.08 -10.06 0.31
C ARG A 91 11.55 -10.26 0.63
N LYS A 92 12.28 -9.17 0.85
CA LYS A 92 13.70 -9.15 1.21
C LYS A 92 13.87 -8.32 2.49
N PHE A 93 14.71 -8.82 3.41
CA PHE A 93 15.08 -8.14 4.64
C PHE A 93 16.61 -8.07 4.68
N ARG A 94 17.17 -6.87 4.79
CA ARG A 94 18.63 -6.68 4.75
C ARG A 94 19.07 -5.62 5.76
N LYS A 95 20.23 -5.81 6.37
CA LYS A 95 20.87 -4.74 7.14
C LYS A 95 21.65 -3.82 6.20
N ASP A 96 21.62 -2.53 6.46
CA ASP A 96 22.55 -1.58 5.86
C ASP A 96 23.89 -1.53 6.61
N VAL A 97 24.80 -0.68 6.13
CA VAL A 97 26.13 -0.45 6.71
C VAL A 97 26.09 0.11 8.14
N SER A 98 24.98 0.77 8.51
CA SER A 98 24.73 1.32 9.84
C SER A 98 24.07 0.30 10.77
N GLY A 99 23.81 -0.91 10.29
CA GLY A 99 23.19 -2.00 11.04
C GLY A 99 21.67 -1.92 11.15
N ARG A 100 21.01 -0.96 10.49
CA ARG A 100 19.55 -0.83 10.45
C ARG A 100 18.95 -1.83 9.48
N TRP A 101 17.80 -2.39 9.82
CA TRP A 101 17.05 -3.27 8.94
C TRP A 101 16.26 -2.48 7.90
N ASN A 102 16.31 -2.97 6.67
CA ASN A 102 15.52 -2.51 5.54
C ASN A 102 14.63 -3.63 5.02
N TYR A 103 13.41 -3.25 4.66
CA TYR A 103 12.40 -4.11 4.03
C TYR A 103 12.21 -3.72 2.58
N MET A 104 12.08 -4.73 1.73
CA MET A 104 11.66 -4.57 0.35
C MET A 104 10.64 -5.65 0.04
N ALA A 105 9.55 -5.29 -0.63
CA ALA A 105 8.64 -6.22 -1.26
C ALA A 105 8.36 -5.75 -2.68
N ASP A 106 8.79 -6.53 -3.66
CA ASP A 106 8.68 -6.18 -5.08
C ASP A 106 7.90 -7.25 -5.87
N GLY A 107 7.18 -6.84 -6.90
CA GLY A 107 6.44 -7.75 -7.75
C GLY A 107 5.80 -7.07 -8.96
N ARG A 108 5.33 -7.89 -9.90
CA ARG A 108 4.65 -7.42 -11.11
C ARG A 108 3.20 -7.84 -11.12
N PHE A 109 2.34 -6.92 -11.51
CA PHE A 109 0.90 -7.12 -11.55
C PHE A 109 0.38 -6.77 -12.93
N LYS A 110 -0.64 -7.52 -13.39
CA LYS A 110 -1.37 -7.13 -14.59
C LYS A 110 -2.13 -5.83 -14.30
N CYS A 111 -1.80 -4.80 -15.04
CA CYS A 111 -2.39 -3.48 -14.98
C CYS A 111 -3.30 -3.23 -16.20
N GLN A 112 -4.30 -2.38 -16.02
CA GLN A 112 -4.98 -1.69 -17.10
C GLN A 112 -4.99 -0.20 -16.76
N GLN A 113 -4.27 0.60 -17.53
CA GLN A 113 -4.30 2.05 -17.43
C GLN A 113 -5.39 2.61 -18.34
N LYS A 114 -6.21 3.52 -17.82
CA LYS A 114 -7.18 4.31 -18.60
C LYS A 114 -7.15 5.74 -18.09
N GLU A 115 -6.82 6.68 -18.97
CA GLU A 115 -6.75 8.12 -18.62
C GLU A 115 -5.92 8.33 -17.33
N ASN A 116 -6.58 8.73 -16.23
CA ASN A 116 -5.96 9.01 -14.93
C ASN A 116 -6.18 7.91 -13.89
N GLU A 117 -6.66 6.72 -14.30
CA GLU A 117 -6.89 5.58 -13.43
C GLU A 117 -5.98 4.39 -13.77
N ILE A 118 -5.34 3.85 -12.74
CA ILE A 118 -4.49 2.65 -12.84
C ILE A 118 -5.21 1.49 -12.16
N TYR A 119 -5.52 0.41 -12.89
CA TYR A 119 -6.20 -0.76 -12.31
C TYR A 119 -5.32 -2.01 -12.22
N PHE A 120 -4.97 -2.37 -10.99
CA PHE A 120 -4.20 -3.56 -10.64
C PHE A 120 -5.10 -4.78 -10.37
N MET A 121 -5.14 -5.71 -11.32
CA MET A 121 -6.08 -6.85 -11.29
C MET A 121 -5.55 -8.08 -10.56
N LYS A 122 -4.35 -8.55 -10.94
CA LYS A 122 -3.80 -9.81 -10.41
C LYS A 122 -2.29 -9.85 -10.50
N PHE A 123 -1.70 -10.56 -9.55
CA PHE A 123 -0.29 -10.93 -9.60
C PHE A 123 -0.04 -11.91 -10.76
N SER A 124 1.09 -11.76 -11.46
CA SER A 124 1.53 -12.78 -12.42
C SER A 124 3.06 -12.87 -12.42
N LYS A 125 3.56 -14.10 -12.52
CA LYS A 125 5.00 -14.40 -12.52
C LYS A 125 5.64 -14.35 -13.92
N ALA A 126 4.82 -14.47 -14.96
CA ALA A 126 5.29 -14.45 -16.35
C ALA A 126 5.18 -13.02 -16.89
N PRO A 127 6.26 -12.44 -17.45
CA PRO A 127 6.22 -11.11 -18.04
C PRO A 127 5.20 -11.06 -19.20
N VAL A 128 4.30 -10.09 -19.16
CA VAL A 128 3.34 -9.78 -20.22
C VAL A 128 3.40 -8.27 -20.44
N GLU A 129 3.14 -7.79 -21.66
CA GLU A 129 3.27 -6.36 -22.04
C GLU A 129 2.45 -5.37 -21.18
N THR A 130 1.47 -5.85 -20.41
CA THR A 130 0.58 -5.04 -19.55
C THR A 130 0.93 -5.15 -18.06
N MET A 131 2.18 -5.46 -17.74
CA MET A 131 2.63 -5.59 -16.36
C MET A 131 3.27 -4.32 -15.86
N GLU A 132 2.78 -3.82 -14.73
CA GLU A 132 3.45 -2.75 -14.01
C GLU A 132 4.11 -3.28 -12.74
N GLU A 133 5.23 -2.66 -12.39
CA GLU A 133 5.93 -2.90 -11.14
C GLU A 133 5.17 -2.25 -9.98
N LEU A 134 5.02 -3.00 -8.90
CA LEU A 134 4.51 -2.50 -7.63
C LEU A 134 5.45 -2.96 -6.52
N GLY A 135 5.84 -2.04 -5.66
CA GLY A 135 6.70 -2.36 -4.53
C GLY A 135 6.39 -1.55 -3.28
N VAL A 136 6.78 -2.12 -2.14
CA VAL A 136 6.76 -1.45 -0.83
C VAL A 136 8.15 -1.54 -0.23
N TYR A 137 8.70 -0.40 0.18
CA TYR A 137 10.08 -0.30 0.68
C TYR A 137 10.12 0.52 1.96
N THR A 138 11.01 0.16 2.90
CA THR A 138 11.45 1.13 3.92
C THR A 138 12.49 2.04 3.31
N VAL A 139 12.47 3.31 3.68
CA VAL A 139 13.46 4.31 3.27
C VAL A 139 14.12 4.97 4.47
N GLU A 140 15.09 5.82 4.18
CA GLU A 140 15.89 6.52 5.17
C GLU A 140 15.04 7.18 6.26
N GLU A 141 15.60 7.21 7.46
CA GLU A 141 14.98 7.78 8.66
C GLU A 141 13.64 7.15 9.10
N GLY A 142 13.26 5.99 8.55
CA GLY A 142 12.05 5.27 8.98
C GLY A 142 10.80 5.62 8.17
N GLY A 143 10.99 6.21 6.99
CA GLY A 143 9.92 6.34 6.00
C GLY A 143 9.59 5.02 5.31
N ILE A 144 8.49 5.04 4.57
CA ILE A 144 8.02 3.94 3.74
C ILE A 144 7.61 4.49 2.37
N GLU A 145 7.89 3.73 1.32
CA GLU A 145 7.49 4.05 -0.04
C GLU A 145 6.56 3.00 -0.62
N LEU A 146 5.50 3.46 -1.27
CA LEU A 146 4.71 2.70 -2.23
C LEU A 146 5.16 3.14 -3.63
N VAL A 147 5.78 2.22 -4.35
CA VAL A 147 6.25 2.45 -5.72
C VAL A 147 5.32 1.75 -6.70
N LEU A 148 4.93 2.48 -7.72
CA LEU A 148 4.26 2.05 -8.94
C LEU A 148 5.22 2.43 -10.09
N GLU A 149 5.24 1.70 -11.21
CA GLU A 149 6.28 1.81 -12.25
C GLU A 149 6.78 3.25 -12.57
N SER A 150 5.89 4.24 -12.66
CA SER A 150 6.24 5.64 -12.92
C SER A 150 6.04 6.61 -11.74
N MET A 151 5.55 6.13 -10.59
CA MET A 151 5.12 6.96 -9.47
C MET A 151 5.61 6.41 -8.13
N CYS A 152 6.00 7.29 -7.23
CA CYS A 152 6.40 6.90 -5.88
C CYS A 152 5.71 7.80 -4.86
N TYR A 153 5.07 7.20 -3.86
CA TYR A 153 4.50 7.91 -2.73
C TYR A 153 5.26 7.52 -1.47
N SER A 154 5.82 8.52 -0.78
CA SER A 154 6.60 8.32 0.42
C SER A 154 5.88 8.91 1.63
N PHE A 155 5.80 8.16 2.72
CA PHE A 155 5.04 8.53 3.92
C PHE A 155 5.66 7.93 5.19
N GLY A 156 5.26 8.45 6.35
CA GLY A 156 5.76 8.01 7.65
C GLY A 156 5.21 6.64 8.09
N MET A 157 5.83 6.03 9.11
CA MET A 157 5.44 4.69 9.55
C MET A 157 3.99 4.62 10.10
N GLN A 158 3.49 5.70 10.71
CA GLN A 158 2.12 5.79 11.23
C GLN A 158 1.09 5.88 10.11
N ASP A 159 1.41 6.60 9.04
CA ASP A 159 0.56 6.68 7.85
C ASP A 159 0.57 5.35 7.11
N ALA A 160 1.71 4.65 7.06
CA ALA A 160 1.79 3.30 6.51
C ALA A 160 0.93 2.30 7.29
N PHE A 161 0.97 2.35 8.63
CA PHE A 161 0.12 1.51 9.47
C PHE A 161 -1.37 1.81 9.24
N TRP A 162 -1.74 3.10 9.21
CA TRP A 162 -3.12 3.51 8.92
C TRP A 162 -3.58 3.07 7.52
N LEU A 163 -2.74 3.25 6.49
CA LEU A 163 -3.00 2.82 5.12
C LEU A 163 -3.21 1.31 5.07
N ALA A 164 -2.37 0.55 5.77
CA ALA A 164 -2.49 -0.88 5.82
C ALA A 164 -3.81 -1.36 6.45
N GLU A 165 -4.19 -0.81 7.60
CA GLU A 165 -5.46 -1.16 8.26
C GLU A 165 -6.66 -0.76 7.40
N SER A 166 -6.61 0.42 6.78
CA SER A 166 -7.71 0.94 5.96
C SER A 166 -7.88 0.16 4.66
N LEU A 167 -6.79 -0.21 3.98
CA LEU A 167 -6.83 -1.11 2.82
C LEU A 167 -7.44 -2.46 3.20
N LEU A 168 -7.01 -3.06 4.31
CA LEU A 168 -7.54 -4.34 4.77
C LEU A 168 -9.03 -4.23 5.07
N ALA A 169 -9.43 -3.22 5.85
CA ALA A 169 -10.83 -2.96 6.15
C ALA A 169 -11.67 -2.86 4.86
N ALA A 170 -11.24 -2.03 3.89
CA ALA A 170 -11.95 -1.85 2.62
C ALA A 170 -12.19 -3.17 1.85
N THR A 171 -11.27 -4.15 1.95
CA THR A 171 -11.46 -5.45 1.26
C THR A 171 -12.62 -6.28 1.82
N HIS A 172 -13.04 -6.04 3.07
CA HIS A 172 -14.09 -6.79 3.74
C HIS A 172 -15.50 -6.24 3.51
N PHE A 173 -15.65 -5.09 2.84
CA PHE A 173 -16.96 -4.52 2.51
C PHE A 173 -17.45 -4.99 1.13
N GLU A 174 -18.76 -5.24 1.03
CA GLU A 174 -19.47 -5.74 -0.17
C GLU A 174 -20.49 -4.71 -0.69
#